data_AF-A0A259SUF4-F1
#
_entry.id   AF-A0A259SUF4-F1
#
_cell.length_a   1.000
_cell.length_b   1.000
_cell.length_c   1.000
_cell.angle_alpha   90.00
_cell.angle_beta   90.00
_cell.angle_gamma   90.00
#
_symmetry.space_group_name_H-M   'P 1'
#
loop_
_entity.id
_entity.type
_entity.pdbx_description
1 polymer ?
#
loop_
_entity_poly.entity_id
_entity_poly.type
_entity_poly.pdbx_seq_one_letter_code
_entity_poly.pdbx_strand_id
1 'polypeptide(L)'
;MDDAALDDAARTTYRYLRVSVVALTLLLAVSLALEVARGGERFGSISGYYYSPVRSVLVGTLMAIGPALIAIKGRPGWEDTLLDLAGMAVPLVAFVPTPRELGPAVCGLGTASCVPPEYVPAVRNNVTALLVVGALALGVAWWGARRRGRPAAIGLTAASAAWLTVTVVFVVTPHLFLRVGHYAAALVFFLLTAAVAWLAGRRAGDRTDLRLMSPDRYGRAYRTIATLILATLVVGTGVVGGARLLGLRPWFGTVFVVELALLVLFVVFWVLQTAENWDDEAVEHCPPTAP
;
A
#
# COMPACT_ATOMS: atom_id res chain seq x y z
N MET A 1 -19.15 21.24 23.73
CA MET A 1 -18.95 19.82 23.37
C MET A 1 -17.67 19.43 24.06
N ASP A 2 -17.75 18.49 24.99
CA ASP A 2 -16.67 18.19 25.94
C ASP A 2 -15.46 17.61 25.19
N ASP A 3 -14.25 18.11 25.43
CA ASP A 3 -13.04 17.69 24.70
C ASP A 3 -12.83 16.16 24.82
N ALA A 4 -13.22 15.58 25.95
CA ALA A 4 -13.21 14.14 26.18
C ALA A 4 -14.10 13.34 25.20
N ALA A 5 -15.24 13.89 24.78
CA ALA A 5 -16.14 13.25 23.84
C ALA A 5 -15.59 13.30 22.39
N LEU A 6 -14.89 14.38 22.04
CA LEU A 6 -14.19 14.49 20.75
C LEU A 6 -13.02 13.51 20.66
N ASP A 7 -12.24 13.38 21.74
CA ASP A 7 -11.14 12.44 21.82
C ASP A 7 -11.60 10.98 21.70
N ASP A 8 -12.72 10.63 22.33
CA ASP A 8 -13.29 9.28 22.21
C ASP A 8 -13.79 8.96 20.79
N ALA A 9 -14.43 9.93 20.14
CA ALA A 9 -14.88 9.79 18.75
C ALA A 9 -13.70 9.65 17.77
N ALA A 10 -12.64 10.45 17.94
CA ALA A 10 -11.42 10.37 17.12
C ALA A 10 -10.72 9.02 17.28
N ARG A 11 -10.54 8.57 18.53
CA ARG A 11 -9.93 7.27 18.85
C ARG A 11 -10.70 6.11 18.26
N THR A 12 -12.03 6.14 18.37
CA THR A 12 -12.92 5.13 17.78
C THR A 12 -12.80 5.10 16.26
N THR A 13 -12.72 6.27 15.62
CA THR A 13 -12.54 6.38 14.17
C THR A 13 -11.22 5.74 13.72
N TYR A 14 -10.10 6.08 14.37
CA TYR A 14 -8.80 5.48 14.03
C TYR A 14 -8.75 3.98 14.28
N ARG A 15 -9.33 3.51 15.38
CA ARG A 15 -9.46 2.08 15.64
C ARG A 15 -10.20 1.37 14.52
N TYR A 16 -11.33 1.91 14.05
CA TYR A 16 -12.09 1.32 12.95
C TYR A 16 -11.37 1.40 11.60
N LEU A 17 -10.58 2.44 11.35
CA LEU A 17 -9.72 2.50 10.16
C LEU A 17 -8.66 1.39 10.19
N ARG A 18 -8.00 1.12 11.31
CA ARG A 18 -7.03 0.01 11.39
C ARG A 18 -7.68 -1.35 11.25
N VAL A 19 -8.80 -1.56 11.94
CA VAL A 19 -9.57 -2.81 11.86
C VAL A 19 -10.08 -3.03 10.44
N SER A 20 -10.51 -1.98 9.73
CA SER A 20 -10.95 -2.11 8.34
C SER A 20 -9.82 -2.52 7.41
N VAL A 21 -8.59 -2.01 7.59
CA VAL A 21 -7.42 -2.44 6.81
C VAL A 21 -7.19 -3.96 6.98
N VAL A 22 -7.25 -4.48 8.21
CA VAL A 22 -7.14 -5.93 8.46
C VAL A 22 -8.30 -6.68 7.82
N ALA A 23 -9.53 -6.26 8.06
CA ALA A 23 -10.73 -6.93 7.57
C ALA A 23 -10.81 -6.98 6.04
N LEU A 24 -10.48 -5.88 5.35
CA LEU A 24 -10.45 -5.79 3.89
C LEU A 24 -9.37 -6.69 3.27
N THR A 25 -8.24 -6.84 3.97
CA THR A 25 -7.17 -7.75 3.53
C THR A 25 -7.57 -9.21 3.70
N LEU A 26 -8.25 -9.55 4.80
CA LEU A 26 -8.83 -10.87 5.01
C LEU A 26 -9.95 -11.18 4.00
N LEU A 27 -10.78 -10.20 3.67
CA LEU A 27 -11.80 -10.31 2.62
C LEU A 27 -11.16 -10.70 1.28
N LEU A 28 -10.06 -10.04 0.91
CA LEU A 28 -9.30 -10.39 -0.29
C LEU A 28 -8.76 -11.83 -0.20
N ALA A 29 -8.12 -12.20 0.91
CA ALA A 29 -7.58 -13.54 1.12
C ALA A 29 -8.66 -14.64 1.01
N VAL A 30 -9.84 -14.41 1.59
CA VAL A 30 -10.99 -15.33 1.50
C VAL A 30 -11.50 -15.40 0.06
N SER A 31 -11.64 -14.27 -0.63
CA SER A 31 -12.07 -14.26 -2.03
C SER A 31 -11.12 -15.04 -2.94
N LEU A 32 -9.80 -14.91 -2.74
CA LEU A 32 -8.77 -15.69 -3.43
C LEU A 32 -8.90 -17.19 -3.12
N ALA A 33 -9.00 -17.56 -1.85
CA ALA A 33 -9.11 -18.95 -1.43
C ALA A 33 -10.36 -19.64 -2.01
N LEU A 34 -11.49 -18.93 -2.03
CA LEU A 34 -12.74 -19.43 -2.61
C LEU A 34 -12.63 -19.62 -4.13
N GLU A 35 -11.99 -18.71 -4.85
CA GLU A 35 -11.77 -18.85 -6.30
C GLU A 35 -10.88 -20.07 -6.62
N VAL A 36 -9.80 -20.25 -5.86
CA VAL A 36 -8.91 -21.41 -5.99
C VAL A 36 -9.63 -22.72 -5.68
N ALA A 37 -10.43 -22.75 -4.61
CA ALA A 37 -11.15 -23.95 -4.17
C ALA A 37 -12.22 -24.40 -5.16
N ARG A 38 -12.83 -23.47 -5.91
CA ARG A 38 -13.83 -23.77 -6.94
C ARG A 38 -13.22 -24.23 -8.28
N GLY A 39 -11.89 -24.28 -8.38
CA GLY A 39 -11.21 -24.71 -9.60
C GLY A 39 -11.15 -23.64 -10.69
N GLY A 40 -11.17 -22.35 -10.33
CA GLY A 40 -10.97 -21.24 -11.27
C GLY A 40 -9.60 -21.24 -11.94
N GLU A 41 -9.42 -20.37 -12.95
CA GLU A 41 -8.13 -20.17 -13.60
C GLU A 41 -7.08 -19.77 -12.56
N ARG A 42 -5.93 -20.45 -12.59
CA ARG A 42 -4.84 -20.16 -11.65
C ARG A 42 -3.92 -19.11 -12.26
N PHE A 43 -3.56 -18.12 -11.45
CA PHE A 43 -2.60 -17.08 -11.82
C PHE A 43 -1.30 -17.24 -11.03
N GLY A 44 -0.18 -16.90 -11.66
CA GLY A 44 1.16 -16.96 -11.06
C GLY A 44 1.44 -15.83 -10.05
N SER A 45 0.46 -14.98 -9.77
CA SER A 45 0.48 -13.87 -8.82
C SER A 45 -0.93 -13.65 -8.25
N ILE A 46 -1.03 -13.14 -7.02
CA ILE A 46 -2.27 -12.63 -6.41
C ILE A 46 -2.85 -11.50 -7.28
N SER A 47 -2.02 -10.56 -7.71
CA SER A 47 -2.46 -9.47 -8.59
C SER A 47 -2.96 -9.96 -9.96
N GLY A 48 -2.58 -11.17 -10.39
CA GLY A 48 -3.09 -11.80 -11.61
C GLY A 48 -4.58 -12.15 -11.52
N TYR A 49 -5.13 -12.34 -10.32
CA TYR A 49 -6.57 -12.52 -10.10
C TYR A 49 -7.40 -11.27 -10.41
N TYR A 50 -6.76 -10.16 -10.78
CA TYR A 50 -7.42 -9.07 -11.49
C TYR A 50 -8.18 -9.57 -12.73
N TYR A 51 -7.73 -10.64 -13.38
CA TYR A 51 -8.37 -11.17 -14.58
C TYR A 51 -9.46 -12.23 -14.29
N SER A 52 -9.86 -12.39 -13.03
CA SER A 52 -10.88 -13.35 -12.60
C SER A 52 -12.06 -12.66 -11.89
N PRO A 53 -13.10 -13.41 -11.45
CA PRO A 53 -14.19 -12.88 -10.62
C PRO A 53 -13.72 -12.15 -9.35
N VAL A 54 -12.51 -12.42 -8.86
CA VAL A 54 -11.90 -11.77 -7.68
C VAL A 54 -11.62 -10.28 -7.92
N ARG A 55 -11.59 -9.81 -9.18
CA ARG A 55 -11.28 -8.41 -9.54
C ARG A 55 -11.98 -7.39 -8.66
N SER A 56 -13.29 -7.50 -8.49
CA SER A 56 -14.08 -6.50 -7.77
C SER A 56 -13.66 -6.39 -6.30
N VAL A 57 -13.34 -7.52 -5.66
CA VAL A 57 -12.83 -7.55 -4.29
C VAL A 57 -11.41 -6.99 -4.24
N LEU A 58 -10.53 -7.39 -5.16
CA LEU A 58 -9.16 -6.88 -5.22
C LEU A 58 -9.12 -5.35 -5.39
N VAL A 59 -9.86 -4.82 -6.36
CA VAL A 59 -9.92 -3.37 -6.61
C VAL A 59 -10.59 -2.64 -5.44
N GLY A 60 -11.71 -3.16 -4.93
CA GLY A 60 -12.44 -2.55 -3.81
C GLY A 60 -11.62 -2.49 -2.52
N THR A 61 -10.95 -3.58 -2.16
CA THR A 61 -10.05 -3.65 -1.00
C THR A 61 -8.94 -2.62 -1.10
N LEU A 62 -8.25 -2.55 -2.24
CA LEU A 62 -7.14 -1.61 -2.42
C LEU A 62 -7.63 -0.14 -2.42
N MET A 63 -8.76 0.14 -3.08
CA MET A 63 -9.36 1.49 -3.08
C MET A 63 -9.87 1.95 -1.72
N ALA A 64 -10.21 1.03 -0.82
CA ALA A 64 -10.58 1.36 0.56
C ALA A 64 -9.36 1.48 1.48
N ILE A 65 -8.35 0.62 1.32
CA ILE A 65 -7.11 0.67 2.11
C ILE A 65 -6.34 1.97 1.85
N GLY A 66 -6.20 2.42 0.59
CA GLY A 66 -5.42 3.61 0.26
C GLY A 66 -5.81 4.87 1.07
N PRO A 67 -7.07 5.32 1.02
CA PRO A 67 -7.56 6.42 1.85
C PRO A 67 -7.51 6.15 3.35
N ALA A 68 -7.74 4.91 3.79
CA ALA A 68 -7.62 4.57 5.21
C ALA A 68 -6.19 4.80 5.73
N LEU A 69 -5.17 4.43 4.95
CA LEU A 69 -3.77 4.67 5.29
C LEU A 69 -3.44 6.16 5.38
N ILE A 70 -3.98 6.98 4.48
CA ILE A 70 -3.83 8.44 4.50
C ILE A 70 -4.50 9.05 5.73
N ALA A 71 -5.68 8.53 6.11
CA ALA A 71 -6.48 9.05 7.22
C ALA A 71 -5.95 8.67 8.61
N ILE A 72 -5.19 7.58 8.74
CA ILE A 72 -4.55 7.18 10.00
C ILE A 72 -3.38 8.12 10.28
N LYS A 73 -3.61 9.11 11.16
CA LYS A 73 -2.64 10.14 11.56
C LYS A 73 -2.30 10.07 13.05
N GLY A 74 -1.31 10.86 13.46
CA GLY A 74 -0.94 11.03 14.87
C GLY A 74 0.39 10.38 15.22
N ARG A 75 1.23 10.05 14.22
CA ARG A 75 2.53 9.43 14.43
C ARG A 75 3.64 10.47 14.30
N PRO A 76 4.53 10.59 15.31
CA PRO A 76 5.55 11.62 15.28
C PRO A 76 6.57 11.43 14.15
N GLY A 77 6.89 12.51 13.44
CA GLY A 77 7.94 12.55 12.42
C GLY A 77 7.50 12.07 11.04
N TRP A 78 8.30 11.19 10.43
CA TRP A 78 8.12 10.78 9.02
C TRP A 78 7.07 9.68 8.79
N GLU A 79 6.56 9.03 9.84
CA GLU A 79 5.64 7.90 9.69
C GLU A 79 4.36 8.30 8.95
N ASP A 80 3.77 9.44 9.29
CA ASP A 80 2.55 9.93 8.62
C ASP A 80 2.79 10.22 7.13
N THR A 81 3.96 10.75 6.76
CA THR A 81 4.31 11.00 5.36
C THR A 81 4.51 9.69 4.59
N LEU A 82 5.17 8.70 5.20
CA LEU A 82 5.38 7.41 4.56
C LEU A 82 4.06 6.65 4.38
N LEU A 83 3.14 6.74 5.35
CA LEU A 83 1.79 6.18 5.24
C LEU A 83 0.95 6.89 4.17
N ASP A 84 1.06 8.22 4.04
CA ASP A 84 0.40 8.95 2.94
C ASP A 84 0.88 8.46 1.58
N LEU A 85 2.19 8.39 1.39
CA LEU A 85 2.78 7.92 0.14
C LEU A 85 2.42 6.46 -0.14
N ALA A 86 2.36 5.62 0.89
CA ALA A 86 1.91 4.25 0.75
C ALA A 86 0.44 4.21 0.31
N GLY A 87 -0.43 4.97 0.98
CA GLY A 87 -1.84 5.10 0.64
C GLY A 87 -2.09 5.63 -0.78
N MET A 88 -1.24 6.54 -1.28
CA MET A 88 -1.28 7.01 -2.67
C MET A 88 -0.88 5.95 -3.70
N ALA A 89 0.02 5.04 -3.35
CA ALA A 89 0.48 3.98 -4.24
C ALA A 89 -0.58 2.87 -4.43
N VAL A 90 -1.40 2.59 -3.41
CA VAL A 90 -2.35 1.47 -3.41
C VAL A 90 -3.40 1.56 -4.54
N PRO A 91 -4.07 2.71 -4.80
CA PRO A 91 -4.99 2.85 -5.94
C PRO A 91 -4.37 2.56 -7.30
N LEU A 92 -3.06 2.81 -7.49
CA LEU A 92 -2.37 2.46 -8.74
C LEU A 92 -2.23 0.95 -8.89
N VAL A 93 -1.93 0.23 -7.81
CA VAL A 93 -1.93 -1.24 -7.80
C VAL A 93 -3.33 -1.78 -8.14
N ALA A 94 -4.38 -1.09 -7.70
CA ALA A 94 -5.77 -1.46 -7.97
C ALA A 94 -6.17 -1.25 -9.43
N PHE A 95 -5.83 -0.11 -10.02
CA PHE A 95 -6.30 0.27 -11.37
C PHE A 95 -5.39 -0.18 -12.51
N VAL A 96 -4.12 -0.48 -12.23
CA VAL A 96 -3.16 -0.93 -13.25
C VAL A 96 -2.95 -2.43 -13.05
N PRO A 97 -3.46 -3.29 -13.96
CA PRO A 97 -3.27 -4.74 -13.81
C PRO A 97 -1.87 -5.17 -14.23
N THR A 98 -1.42 -6.33 -13.75
CA THR A 98 -0.12 -6.90 -14.15
C THR A 98 -0.14 -7.35 -15.61
N PRO A 99 0.92 -7.08 -16.40
CA PRO A 99 1.07 -7.64 -17.74
C PRO A 99 0.98 -9.17 -17.77
N ARG A 100 0.42 -9.73 -18.85
CA ARG A 100 0.37 -11.17 -19.11
C ARG A 100 1.26 -11.54 -20.28
N GLU A 101 1.79 -12.76 -20.27
CA GLU A 101 2.52 -13.35 -21.40
C GLU A 101 1.53 -13.81 -22.49
N LEU A 102 1.06 -12.88 -23.32
CA LEU A 102 0.10 -13.17 -24.40
C LEU A 102 0.79 -13.38 -25.76
N GLY A 103 2.12 -13.17 -25.81
CA GLY A 103 2.91 -13.33 -27.03
C GLY A 103 2.79 -12.16 -28.02
N PRO A 104 3.65 -12.16 -29.06
CA PRO A 104 3.79 -11.03 -29.98
C PRO A 104 2.57 -10.81 -30.88
N ALA A 105 1.73 -11.83 -31.09
CA ALA A 105 0.50 -11.70 -31.87
C ALA A 105 -0.51 -10.74 -31.21
N VAL A 106 -0.55 -10.71 -29.87
CA VAL A 106 -1.45 -9.84 -29.11
C VAL A 106 -0.73 -8.57 -28.66
N CYS A 107 0.51 -8.70 -28.18
CA CYS A 107 1.25 -7.58 -27.59
C CYS A 107 2.04 -6.74 -28.61
N GLY A 108 2.07 -7.15 -29.88
CA GLY A 108 2.86 -6.53 -30.93
C GLY A 108 4.26 -7.16 -31.07
N LEU A 109 4.85 -6.98 -32.26
CA LEU A 109 6.16 -7.53 -32.59
C LEU A 109 7.23 -7.11 -31.56
N GLY A 110 8.06 -8.07 -31.15
CA GLY A 110 9.14 -7.85 -30.18
C GLY A 110 8.69 -7.73 -28.72
N THR A 111 7.41 -7.88 -28.40
CA THR A 111 6.89 -7.80 -27.03
C THR A 111 6.20 -9.10 -26.63
N ALA A 112 6.75 -9.81 -25.62
CA ALA A 112 6.17 -11.07 -25.14
C ALA A 112 5.06 -10.87 -24.09
N SER A 113 5.07 -9.74 -23.36
CA SER A 113 4.09 -9.45 -22.32
C SER A 113 3.54 -8.03 -22.38
N CYS A 114 2.24 -7.91 -22.12
CA CYS A 114 1.50 -6.66 -22.13
C CYS A 114 0.24 -6.75 -21.27
N VAL A 115 -0.33 -5.60 -20.92
CA VAL A 115 -1.72 -5.55 -20.44
C VAL A 115 -2.63 -5.90 -21.63
N PRO A 116 -3.58 -6.84 -21.48
CA PRO A 116 -4.46 -7.20 -22.59
C PRO A 116 -5.20 -5.96 -23.13
N PRO A 117 -5.31 -5.79 -24.47
CA PRO A 117 -5.83 -4.56 -25.09
C PRO A 117 -7.21 -4.13 -24.58
N GLU A 118 -8.08 -5.08 -24.23
CA GLU A 118 -9.42 -4.84 -23.71
C GLU A 118 -9.44 -4.13 -22.34
N TYR A 119 -8.35 -4.18 -21.57
CA TYR A 119 -8.23 -3.49 -20.28
C TYR A 119 -7.61 -2.11 -20.37
N VAL A 120 -6.92 -1.79 -21.48
CA VAL A 120 -6.23 -0.50 -21.63
C VAL A 120 -7.18 0.69 -21.51
N PRO A 121 -8.39 0.70 -22.10
CA PRO A 121 -9.35 1.79 -21.90
C PRO A 121 -9.74 1.98 -20.43
N ALA A 122 -9.92 0.89 -19.68
CA ALA A 122 -10.26 0.96 -18.25
C ALA A 122 -9.10 1.56 -17.44
N VAL A 123 -7.86 1.15 -17.70
CA VAL A 123 -6.67 1.76 -17.07
C VAL A 123 -6.62 3.25 -17.36
N ARG A 124 -6.81 3.64 -18.65
CA ARG A 124 -6.79 5.04 -19.05
C ARG A 124 -7.85 5.86 -18.31
N ASN A 125 -9.09 5.38 -18.28
CA ASN A 125 -10.18 6.06 -17.59
C ASN A 125 -9.91 6.19 -16.08
N ASN A 126 -9.61 5.08 -15.43
CA ASN A 126 -9.52 5.02 -13.96
C ASN A 126 -8.30 5.76 -13.43
N VAL A 127 -7.14 5.64 -14.09
CA VAL A 127 -5.94 6.38 -13.70
C VAL A 127 -6.10 7.87 -13.98
N THR A 128 -6.74 8.27 -15.08
CA THR A 128 -7.06 9.69 -15.32
C THR A 128 -7.95 10.25 -14.20
N ALA A 129 -9.02 9.54 -13.83
CA ALA A 129 -9.89 9.93 -12.73
C ALA A 129 -9.12 10.04 -11.39
N LEU A 130 -8.27 9.04 -11.09
CA LEU A 130 -7.41 9.05 -9.90
C LEU A 130 -6.48 10.27 -9.89
N LEU A 131 -5.86 10.60 -11.01
CA LEU A 131 -4.94 11.74 -11.11
C LEU A 131 -5.68 13.08 -10.94
N VAL A 132 -6.85 13.24 -11.55
CA VAL A 132 -7.68 14.46 -11.41
C VAL A 132 -8.12 14.64 -9.96
N VAL A 133 -8.69 13.61 -9.33
CA VAL A 133 -9.12 13.67 -7.93
C VAL A 133 -7.92 13.84 -6.99
N GLY A 134 -6.79 13.19 -7.29
CA GLY A 134 -5.54 13.35 -6.56
C GLY A 134 -5.01 14.79 -6.60
N ALA A 135 -5.10 15.48 -7.75
CA ALA A 135 -4.73 16.89 -7.85
C ALA A 135 -5.62 17.78 -6.97
N LEU A 136 -6.94 17.52 -6.96
CA LEU A 136 -7.88 18.25 -6.10
C LEU A 136 -7.58 18.00 -4.63
N ALA A 137 -7.35 16.75 -4.24
CA ALA A 137 -7.01 16.37 -2.87
C ALA A 137 -5.71 17.03 -2.40
N LEU A 138 -4.67 17.04 -3.25
CA LEU A 138 -3.42 17.75 -2.98
C LEU A 138 -3.65 19.27 -2.85
N GLY A 139 -4.49 19.86 -3.69
CA GLY A 139 -4.86 21.27 -3.58
C GLY A 139 -5.52 21.61 -2.24
N VAL A 140 -6.47 20.78 -1.80
CA VAL A 140 -7.11 20.91 -0.48
C VAL A 140 -6.08 20.72 0.65
N ALA A 141 -5.19 19.74 0.53
CA ALA A 141 -4.18 19.47 1.54
C ALA A 141 -3.16 20.63 1.67
N TRP A 142 -2.72 21.20 0.55
CA TRP A 142 -1.87 22.40 0.51
C TRP A 142 -2.59 23.63 1.09
N TRP A 143 -3.90 23.79 0.83
CA TRP A 143 -4.69 24.84 1.44
C TRP A 143 -4.70 24.73 2.97
N GLY A 144 -4.96 23.53 3.49
CA GLY A 144 -4.96 23.26 4.93
C GLY A 144 -3.57 23.39 5.58
N ALA A 145 -2.52 23.03 4.86
CA ALA A 145 -1.15 23.04 5.38
C ALA A 145 -0.53 24.43 5.55
N ARG A 146 -1.15 25.49 5.01
CA ARG A 146 -0.76 26.89 5.30
C ARG A 146 -0.70 27.21 6.79
N ARG A 147 -1.38 26.41 7.62
CA ARG A 147 -1.43 26.54 9.08
C ARG A 147 -0.54 25.54 9.85
N ARG A 148 0.15 24.60 9.19
CA ARG A 148 0.74 23.38 9.81
C ARG A 148 2.27 23.26 9.80
N GLY A 149 3.02 24.35 9.61
CA GLY A 149 4.48 24.38 9.79
C GLY A 149 5.30 23.55 8.78
N ARG A 150 6.62 23.44 9.02
CA ARG A 150 7.59 22.86 8.06
C ARG A 150 7.43 21.35 7.80
N PRO A 151 7.16 20.48 8.80
CA PRO A 151 7.03 19.03 8.55
C PRO A 151 5.88 18.68 7.60
N ALA A 152 4.73 19.35 7.73
CA ALA A 152 3.59 19.17 6.84
C ALA A 152 3.93 19.55 5.38
N ALA A 153 4.69 20.63 5.18
CA ALA A 153 5.13 21.06 3.85
C ALA A 153 6.06 20.04 3.17
N ILE A 154 6.95 19.39 3.93
CA ILE A 154 7.85 18.35 3.41
C ILE A 154 7.05 17.15 2.91
N GLY A 155 6.11 16.65 3.73
CA GLY A 155 5.27 15.51 3.35
C GLY A 155 4.42 15.81 2.11
N LEU A 156 3.82 17.00 2.04
CA LEU A 156 3.07 17.43 0.86
C LEU A 156 3.92 17.63 -0.38
N THR A 157 5.15 18.10 -0.23
CA THR A 157 6.09 18.21 -1.36
C THR A 157 6.42 16.82 -1.91
N ALA A 158 6.69 15.85 -1.03
CA ALA A 158 6.92 14.47 -1.44
C ALA A 158 5.69 13.85 -2.14
N ALA A 159 4.49 14.06 -1.58
CA ALA A 159 3.24 13.60 -2.17
C ALA A 159 2.97 14.23 -3.54
N SER A 160 3.20 15.54 -3.69
CA SER A 160 3.04 16.26 -4.95
C SER A 160 4.06 15.77 -6.00
N ALA A 161 5.31 15.53 -5.59
CA ALA A 161 6.33 14.98 -6.47
C ALA A 161 6.00 13.55 -6.93
N ALA A 162 5.48 12.70 -6.03
CA ALA A 162 5.02 11.36 -6.37
C ALA A 162 3.85 11.40 -7.37
N TRP A 163 2.84 12.23 -7.11
CA TRP A 163 1.71 12.44 -8.03
C TRP A 163 2.16 12.95 -9.40
N LEU A 164 3.06 13.93 -9.43
CA LEU A 164 3.59 14.48 -10.68
C LEU A 164 4.37 13.43 -11.46
N THR A 165 5.20 12.63 -10.79
CA THR A 165 5.96 11.56 -11.41
C THR A 165 5.04 10.53 -12.08
N VAL A 166 4.00 10.09 -11.36
CA VAL A 166 2.99 9.17 -11.92
C VAL A 166 2.30 9.80 -13.13
N THR A 167 1.89 11.06 -13.02
CA THR A 167 1.22 11.81 -14.10
C THR A 167 2.09 11.90 -15.34
N VAL A 168 3.36 12.29 -15.18
CA VAL A 168 4.32 12.41 -16.29
C VAL A 168 4.54 11.06 -16.95
N VAL A 169 4.78 9.99 -16.18
CA VAL A 169 4.99 8.65 -16.76
C VAL A 169 3.73 8.16 -17.49
N PHE A 170 2.54 8.37 -16.91
CA PHE A 170 1.27 7.97 -17.52
C PHE A 170 0.98 8.71 -18.83
N VAL A 171 1.21 10.02 -18.88
CA VAL A 171 0.89 10.85 -20.06
C VAL A 171 1.97 10.76 -21.14
N VAL A 172 3.25 10.85 -20.75
CA VAL A 172 4.36 10.94 -21.69
C VAL A 172 4.81 9.56 -22.18
N THR A 173 4.75 8.54 -21.32
CA THR A 173 5.22 7.19 -21.64
C THR A 173 4.20 6.11 -21.28
N PRO A 174 2.97 6.14 -21.83
CA PRO A 174 1.89 5.21 -21.47
C PRO A 174 2.26 3.74 -21.70
N HIS A 175 3.11 3.43 -22.68
CA HIS A 175 3.61 2.07 -22.91
C HIS A 175 4.50 1.59 -21.76
N LEU A 176 5.36 2.46 -21.21
CA LEU A 176 6.16 2.16 -20.03
C LEU A 176 5.23 1.99 -18.81
N PHE A 177 4.29 2.93 -18.63
CA PHE A 177 3.32 2.88 -17.54
C PHE A 177 2.55 1.56 -17.49
N LEU A 178 2.02 1.09 -18.62
CA LEU A 178 1.31 -0.20 -18.69
C LEU A 178 2.22 -1.40 -18.40
N ARG A 179 3.52 -1.29 -18.67
CA ARG A 179 4.49 -2.38 -18.46
C ARG A 179 4.97 -2.47 -17.02
N VAL A 180 5.21 -1.34 -16.37
CA VAL A 180 5.87 -1.31 -15.04
C VAL A 180 5.02 -0.70 -13.94
N GLY A 181 3.94 0.00 -14.26
CA GLY A 181 3.17 0.82 -13.30
C GLY A 181 2.68 0.03 -12.09
N HIS A 182 2.12 -1.15 -12.31
CA HIS A 182 1.70 -2.05 -11.23
C HIS A 182 2.88 -2.44 -10.34
N TYR A 183 3.95 -2.99 -10.94
CA TYR A 183 5.11 -3.48 -10.20
C TYR A 183 5.83 -2.37 -9.43
N ALA A 184 5.98 -1.20 -10.04
CA ALA A 184 6.59 -0.04 -9.42
C ALA A 184 5.75 0.45 -8.22
N ALA A 185 4.43 0.58 -8.38
CA ALA A 185 3.55 0.97 -7.29
C ALA A 185 3.55 -0.04 -6.14
N ALA A 186 3.48 -1.34 -6.44
CA ALA A 186 3.51 -2.39 -5.43
C ALA A 186 4.86 -2.44 -4.68
N LEU A 187 5.98 -2.34 -5.41
CA LEU A 187 7.31 -2.29 -4.82
C LEU A 187 7.46 -1.08 -3.88
N VAL A 188 7.07 0.12 -4.35
CA VAL A 188 7.11 1.35 -3.55
C VAL A 188 6.24 1.20 -2.30
N PHE A 189 5.02 0.68 -2.43
CA PHE A 189 4.12 0.45 -1.30
C PHE A 189 4.75 -0.44 -0.21
N PHE A 190 5.35 -1.57 -0.58
CA PHE A 190 5.96 -2.48 0.39
C PHE A 190 7.27 -1.93 0.97
N LEU A 191 8.06 -1.17 0.19
CA LEU A 191 9.24 -0.47 0.72
C LEU A 191 8.84 0.59 1.77
N LEU A 192 7.79 1.36 1.49
CA LEU A 192 7.25 2.34 2.44
C LEU A 192 6.68 1.64 3.68
N THR A 193 5.97 0.53 3.52
CA THR A 193 5.46 -0.27 4.64
C THR A 193 6.60 -0.82 5.51
N ALA A 194 7.68 -1.33 4.90
CA ALA A 194 8.86 -1.77 5.63
C ALA A 194 9.53 -0.61 6.40
N ALA A 195 9.62 0.58 5.80
CA ALA A 195 10.14 1.77 6.45
C ALA A 195 9.27 2.21 7.64
N VAL A 196 7.94 2.20 7.49
CA VAL A 196 6.99 2.49 8.58
C VAL A 196 7.14 1.46 9.71
N ALA A 197 7.19 0.16 9.38
CA ALA A 197 7.39 -0.88 10.38
C ALA A 197 8.74 -0.70 11.12
N TRP A 198 9.81 -0.39 10.40
CA TRP A 198 11.11 -0.13 11.02
C TRP A 198 11.08 1.06 11.99
N LEU A 199 10.42 2.14 11.58
CA LEU A 199 10.24 3.35 12.40
C LEU A 199 9.38 3.09 13.64
N ALA A 200 8.25 2.39 13.49
CA ALA A 200 7.42 1.94 14.60
C ALA A 200 8.23 1.09 15.59
N GLY A 201 9.08 0.19 15.06
CA GLY A 201 9.95 -0.66 15.88
C GLY A 201 10.99 0.09 16.70
N ARG A 202 11.44 1.27 16.23
CA ARG A 202 12.36 2.14 16.99
C ARG A 202 11.66 2.89 18.12
N ARG A 203 10.41 3.30 17.90
CA ARG A 203 9.61 4.10 18.85
C ARG A 203 8.83 3.26 19.86
N ALA A 204 8.61 1.97 19.57
CA ALA A 204 7.86 1.09 20.46
C ALA A 204 8.41 1.07 21.90
N GLY A 205 9.72 1.27 22.08
CA GLY A 205 10.37 1.33 23.41
C GLY A 205 9.98 2.53 24.27
N ASP A 206 9.44 3.60 23.68
CA ASP A 206 9.06 4.83 24.39
C ASP A 206 7.63 4.76 24.99
N ARG A 207 6.90 3.67 24.72
CA ARG A 207 5.52 3.45 25.16
C ARG A 207 5.49 2.71 26.49
N THR A 208 4.54 3.05 27.37
CA THR A 208 4.43 2.46 28.72
C THR A 208 3.16 1.67 28.98
N ASP A 209 2.08 1.91 28.21
CA ASP A 209 0.78 1.24 28.40
C ASP A 209 0.33 0.58 27.08
N LEU A 210 0.77 -0.66 26.86
CA LEU A 210 0.52 -1.41 25.62
C LEU A 210 -0.27 -2.69 25.91
N ARG A 211 -1.20 -3.01 25.01
CA ARG A 211 -1.90 -4.30 25.02
C ARG A 211 -1.00 -5.43 24.51
N LEU A 212 -1.30 -6.67 24.90
CA LEU A 212 -0.70 -7.93 24.42
C LEU A 212 0.79 -8.18 24.74
N MET A 213 1.67 -7.22 24.50
CA MET A 213 3.13 -7.41 24.56
C MET A 213 3.83 -6.22 25.18
N SER A 214 5.03 -6.46 25.74
CA SER A 214 5.89 -5.39 26.22
C SER A 214 6.43 -4.52 25.07
N PRO A 215 6.79 -3.25 25.35
CA PRO A 215 7.43 -2.32 24.41
C PRO A 215 8.56 -2.94 23.58
N ASP A 216 9.48 -3.65 24.24
CA ASP A 216 10.61 -4.32 23.58
C ASP A 216 10.18 -5.42 22.60
N ARG A 217 9.11 -6.15 22.94
CA ARG A 217 8.58 -7.23 22.10
C ARG A 217 7.92 -6.66 20.85
N TYR A 218 7.15 -5.58 20.96
CA TYR A 218 6.65 -4.83 19.80
C TYR A 218 7.80 -4.32 18.93
N GLY A 219 8.80 -3.67 19.55
CA GLY A 219 9.97 -3.15 18.85
C GLY A 219 10.72 -4.24 18.06
N ARG A 220 10.89 -5.43 18.64
CA ARG A 220 11.47 -6.59 17.93
C ARG A 220 10.55 -7.09 16.81
N ALA A 221 9.26 -7.28 17.09
CA ALA A 221 8.30 -7.78 16.10
C ALA A 221 8.26 -6.90 14.84
N TYR A 222 8.19 -5.57 15.02
CA TYR A 222 8.17 -4.64 13.89
C TYR A 222 9.48 -4.64 13.08
N ARG A 223 10.64 -4.70 13.75
CA ARG A 223 11.93 -4.83 13.05
C ARG A 223 12.04 -6.15 12.28
N THR A 224 11.55 -7.25 12.86
CA THR A 224 11.47 -8.55 12.18
C THR A 224 10.57 -8.46 10.94
N ILE A 225 9.37 -7.89 11.07
CA ILE A 225 8.46 -7.69 9.94
C ILE A 225 9.11 -6.85 8.84
N ALA A 226 9.70 -5.71 9.19
CA ALA A 226 10.39 -4.84 8.23
C ALA A 226 11.50 -5.61 7.48
N THR A 227 12.30 -6.38 8.22
CA THR A 227 13.39 -7.19 7.65
C THR A 227 12.86 -8.28 6.74
N LEU A 228 11.78 -8.97 7.13
CA LEU A 228 11.16 -10.01 6.31
C LEU A 228 10.55 -9.43 5.04
N ILE A 229 9.88 -8.28 5.09
CA ILE A 229 9.38 -7.60 3.89
C ILE A 229 10.54 -7.31 2.93
N LEU A 230 11.64 -6.70 3.41
CA LEU A 230 12.79 -6.39 2.58
C LEU A 230 13.46 -7.66 2.02
N ALA A 231 13.64 -8.69 2.84
CA ALA A 231 14.20 -9.96 2.41
C ALA A 231 13.33 -10.62 1.33
N THR A 232 12.01 -10.63 1.51
CA THR A 232 11.05 -11.15 0.52
C THR A 232 11.13 -10.39 -0.81
N LEU A 233 11.25 -9.06 -0.77
CA LEU A 233 11.42 -8.24 -1.98
C LEU A 233 12.76 -8.54 -2.69
N VAL A 234 13.86 -8.60 -1.94
CA VAL A 234 15.19 -8.89 -2.49
C VAL A 234 15.27 -10.30 -3.08
N VAL A 235 14.78 -11.30 -2.36
CA VAL A 235 14.76 -12.69 -2.84
C VAL A 235 13.83 -12.83 -4.04
N GLY A 236 12.62 -12.26 -3.99
CA GLY A 236 11.68 -12.33 -5.11
C GLY A 236 12.21 -11.67 -6.38
N THR A 237 12.75 -10.45 -6.26
CA THR A 237 13.35 -9.74 -7.40
C THR A 237 14.62 -10.43 -7.90
N GLY A 238 15.45 -10.94 -6.99
CA GLY A 238 16.67 -11.70 -7.32
C GLY A 238 16.39 -13.01 -8.03
N VAL A 239 15.40 -13.79 -7.59
CA VAL A 239 15.01 -15.06 -8.24
C VAL A 239 14.46 -14.80 -9.64
N VAL A 240 13.53 -13.84 -9.79
CA VAL A 240 12.94 -13.51 -11.08
C VAL A 240 13.98 -12.89 -12.02
N GLY A 241 14.81 -11.98 -11.53
CA GLY A 241 15.87 -11.33 -12.30
C GLY A 241 16.97 -12.30 -12.71
N GLY A 242 17.44 -13.14 -11.78
CA GLY A 242 18.46 -14.16 -12.03
C GLY A 242 18.00 -15.20 -13.04
N ALA A 243 16.75 -15.69 -12.93
CA ALA A 243 16.17 -16.59 -13.92
C ALA A 243 16.19 -15.96 -15.33
N ARG A 244 15.75 -14.69 -15.45
CA ARG A 244 15.80 -13.96 -16.73
C ARG A 244 17.20 -13.80 -17.29
N LEU A 245 18.19 -13.47 -16.45
CA LEU A 245 19.59 -13.34 -16.87
C LEU A 245 20.18 -14.65 -17.38
N LEU A 246 19.77 -15.78 -16.80
CA LEU A 246 20.19 -17.12 -17.19
C LEU A 246 19.35 -17.71 -18.35
N GLY A 247 18.39 -16.97 -18.89
CA GLY A 247 17.47 -17.48 -19.92
C GLY A 247 16.50 -18.55 -19.42
N LEU A 248 16.34 -18.67 -18.10
CA LEU A 248 15.45 -19.62 -17.44
C LEU A 248 14.09 -19.00 -17.14
N ARG A 249 13.06 -19.84 -17.06
CA ARG A 249 11.73 -19.42 -16.60
C ARG A 249 11.60 -19.73 -15.10
N PRO A 250 11.28 -18.73 -14.25
CA PRO A 250 10.99 -19.01 -12.85
C PRO A 250 9.76 -19.92 -12.73
N TRP A 251 9.63 -20.60 -11.60
CA TRP A 251 8.45 -21.42 -11.33
C TRP A 251 7.18 -20.55 -11.38
N PHE A 252 6.11 -21.10 -11.95
CA PHE A 252 4.85 -20.37 -12.18
C PHE A 252 4.31 -19.66 -10.93
N GLY A 253 4.46 -20.28 -9.75
CA GLY A 253 3.99 -19.72 -8.47
C GLY A 253 4.99 -18.82 -7.74
N THR A 254 6.16 -18.51 -8.30
CA THR A 254 7.20 -17.73 -7.59
C THR A 254 6.68 -16.37 -7.15
N VAL A 255 6.03 -15.62 -8.05
CA VAL A 255 5.50 -14.29 -7.72
C VAL A 255 4.32 -14.40 -6.76
N PHE A 256 3.47 -15.42 -6.92
CA PHE A 256 2.36 -15.70 -6.01
C PHE A 256 2.84 -15.92 -4.57
N VAL A 257 3.90 -16.71 -4.35
CA VAL A 257 4.46 -16.95 -3.02
C VAL A 257 5.06 -15.67 -2.42
N VAL A 258 5.74 -14.88 -3.24
CA VAL A 258 6.27 -13.56 -2.81
C VAL A 258 5.14 -12.64 -2.37
N GLU A 259 4.09 -12.49 -3.19
CA GLU A 259 2.94 -11.66 -2.88
C GLU A 259 2.15 -12.18 -1.67
N LEU A 260 2.00 -13.50 -1.51
CA LEU A 260 1.35 -14.10 -0.35
C LEU A 260 2.13 -13.84 0.93
N ALA A 261 3.45 -13.99 0.91
CA ALA A 261 4.29 -13.69 2.07
C ALA A 261 4.19 -12.21 2.47
N LEU A 262 4.23 -11.30 1.49
CA LEU A 262 4.06 -9.86 1.71
C LEU A 262 2.67 -9.53 2.27
N LEU A 263 1.61 -10.17 1.76
CA LEU A 263 0.24 -10.00 2.25
C LEU A 263 0.11 -10.45 3.71
N VAL A 264 0.66 -11.61 4.07
CA VAL A 264 0.66 -12.12 5.45
C VAL A 264 1.42 -11.17 6.37
N LEU A 265 2.62 -10.73 5.98
CA LEU A 265 3.41 -9.77 6.76
C LEU A 265 2.67 -8.45 6.96
N PHE A 266 1.97 -7.97 5.93
CA PHE A 266 1.13 -6.78 6.00
C PHE A 266 -0.04 -6.95 6.99
N VAL A 267 -0.75 -8.08 6.95
CA VAL A 267 -1.83 -8.37 7.91
C VAL A 267 -1.29 -8.41 9.33
N VAL A 268 -0.18 -9.13 9.56
CA VAL A 268 0.43 -9.24 10.89
C VAL A 268 0.86 -7.86 11.39
N PHE A 269 1.47 -7.03 10.54
CA PHE A 269 1.81 -5.65 10.89
C PHE A 269 0.59 -4.86 11.35
N TRP A 270 -0.51 -4.89 10.60
CA TRP A 270 -1.71 -4.12 10.92
C TRP A 270 -2.46 -4.65 12.15
N VAL A 271 -2.45 -5.96 12.39
CA VAL A 271 -2.97 -6.54 13.65
C VAL A 271 -2.19 -6.00 14.84
N LEU A 272 -0.84 -6.00 14.76
CA LEU A 272 0.00 -5.46 15.82
C LEU A 272 -0.21 -3.96 16.01
N GLN A 273 -0.30 -3.19 14.93
CA GLN A 273 -0.58 -1.75 14.97
C GLN A 273 -1.94 -1.43 15.58
N THR A 274 -2.95 -2.26 15.32
CA THR A 274 -4.28 -2.13 15.90
C THR A 274 -4.25 -2.39 17.40
N ALA A 275 -3.51 -3.41 17.84
CA ALA A 275 -3.40 -3.76 19.24
C ALA A 275 -2.54 -2.76 20.04
N GLU A 276 -1.40 -2.34 19.49
CA GLU A 276 -0.49 -1.36 20.10
C GLU A 276 -1.21 -0.03 20.35
N ASN A 277 -2.01 0.43 19.38
CA ASN A 277 -2.68 1.73 19.42
C ASN A 277 -4.18 1.59 19.71
N TRP A 278 -4.55 0.63 20.55
CA TRP A 278 -5.96 0.44 20.89
C TRP A 278 -6.45 1.51 21.87
N ASP A 279 -5.67 1.80 22.92
CA ASP A 279 -6.03 2.73 24.00
C ASP A 279 -5.33 4.09 23.91
N ASP A 280 -4.35 4.23 23.02
CA ASP A 280 -3.66 5.48 22.70
C ASP A 280 -4.07 5.91 21.29
N GLU A 281 -4.50 7.17 21.13
CA GLU A 281 -4.51 7.99 19.89
C GLU A 281 -5.73 8.93 19.74
N ALA A 282 -5.74 10.00 20.53
CA ALA A 282 -6.49 11.21 20.15
C ALA A 282 -5.67 12.50 20.32
N VAL A 283 -4.49 12.42 20.92
CA VAL A 283 -3.76 13.63 21.32
C VAL A 283 -2.73 13.97 20.25
N GLU A 284 -3.10 14.79 19.26
CA GLU A 284 -2.14 15.80 18.80
C GLU A 284 -1.65 16.49 20.07
N HIS A 285 -0.37 16.34 20.43
CA HIS A 285 0.21 17.12 21.52
C HIS A 285 0.04 18.59 21.17
N CYS A 286 -1.06 19.19 21.61
CA CYS A 286 -1.23 20.63 21.61
C CYS A 286 -0.15 21.12 22.58
N PRO A 287 0.84 21.91 22.12
CA PRO A 287 1.81 22.48 23.04
C PRO A 287 1.03 23.25 24.11
N PRO A 288 1.42 23.16 25.40
CA PRO A 288 0.73 23.89 26.45
C PRO A 288 0.67 25.36 26.04
N THR A 289 -0.53 25.93 26.03
CA THR A 289 -0.71 27.37 25.89
C THR A 289 0.15 28.02 26.98
N ALA A 290 1.19 28.75 26.56
CA ALA A 290 2.02 29.50 27.49
C ALA A 290 1.12 30.47 28.28
N PRO A 291 1.32 30.61 29.61
CA PRO A 291 0.55 31.52 30.45
C PRO A 291 0.75 32.99 30.05
#